data_AF-A0A257WSM9-F1
#
_entry.id   AF-A0A257WSM9-F1
#
_cell.length_a   1.000
_cell.length_b   1.000
_cell.length_c   1.000
_cell.angle_alpha   90.00
_cell.angle_beta   90.00
_cell.angle_gamma   90.00
#
_symmetry.space_group_name_H-M   'P 1'
#
loop_
_entity.id
_entity.type
_entity.pdbx_description
1 polymer ?
#
loop_
_entity_poly.entity_id
_entity_poly.type
_entity_poly.pdbx_seq_one_letter_code
_entity_poly.pdbx_strand_id
1 'polypeptide(L)'
;MLFLRDLGQTEVGGFGISAADDLLLIEDVVLVRQQCSVVTVAFEDESVAEFFDRQIDRGLRPEQFGRVWVHTHPGDSALPSSVDEETFARVFGRSDWAVMAIVACGGDTFARLQFPAGPGGSVDLPLAVDYRQPFHGSDYDAWIDEYLTNVQSVPDFLFSASPCLSLPSHAAISSRTYSPLELADWPAW
;
A
#
# COMPACT_ATOMS: atom_id res chain seq x y z
N MET A 1 1.14 -10.53 -7.61
CA MET A 1 2.11 -9.60 -8.23
C MET A 1 2.73 -10.07 -9.54
N LEU A 2 3.27 -11.29 -9.67
CA LEU A 2 3.89 -11.74 -10.93
C LEU A 2 2.97 -11.58 -12.16
N PHE A 3 1.70 -11.99 -12.03
CA PHE A 3 0.72 -11.82 -13.10
C PHE A 3 0.51 -10.34 -13.48
N LEU A 4 0.29 -9.46 -12.50
CA LEU A 4 0.06 -8.02 -12.72
C LEU A 4 1.28 -7.33 -13.33
N ARG A 5 2.51 -7.71 -12.92
CA ARG A 5 3.78 -7.25 -13.52
C ARG A 5 3.81 -7.55 -15.02
N ASP A 6 3.41 -8.77 -15.40
CA ASP A 6 3.55 -9.29 -16.76
C ASP A 6 2.42 -8.82 -17.70
N LEU A 7 1.39 -8.13 -17.20
CA LEU A 7 0.31 -7.56 -18.02
C LEU A 7 0.75 -6.34 -18.85
N GLY A 8 1.81 -5.64 -18.42
CA GLY A 8 2.26 -4.39 -19.02
C GLY A 8 3.77 -4.30 -19.16
N GLN A 9 4.24 -3.09 -19.48
CA GLN A 9 5.68 -2.78 -19.55
C GLN A 9 6.11 -1.78 -18.46
N THR A 10 5.16 -1.30 -17.66
CA THR A 10 5.41 -0.35 -16.57
C THR A 10 5.62 -1.09 -15.26
N GLU A 11 6.09 -0.36 -14.26
CA GLU A 11 5.89 -0.74 -12.88
C GLU A 11 4.40 -0.79 -12.52
N VAL A 12 4.09 -1.50 -11.43
CA VAL A 12 2.76 -1.61 -10.84
C VAL A 12 2.93 -1.65 -9.34
N GLY A 13 2.20 -0.83 -8.61
CA GLY A 13 2.21 -0.77 -7.14
C GLY A 13 0.87 -1.17 -6.54
N GLY A 14 0.89 -1.79 -5.36
CA GLY A 14 -0.29 -2.17 -4.62
C GLY A 14 -0.06 -2.20 -3.11
N PHE A 15 -1.16 -2.19 -2.37
CA PHE A 15 -1.17 -2.33 -0.92
C PHE A 15 -1.32 -3.81 -0.55
N GLY A 16 -0.38 -4.32 0.24
CA GLY A 16 -0.48 -5.64 0.83
C GLY A 16 -1.49 -5.64 1.98
N ILE A 17 -2.42 -6.58 1.93
CA ILE A 17 -3.37 -6.89 3.00
C ILE A 17 -2.83 -8.06 3.79
N SER A 18 -2.57 -7.86 5.08
CA SER A 18 -2.01 -8.88 5.96
C SER A 18 -3.06 -9.59 6.81
N ALA A 19 -2.68 -10.79 7.24
CA ALA A 19 -3.42 -11.55 8.23
C ALA A 19 -3.56 -10.75 9.54
N ALA A 20 -4.65 -10.97 10.26
CA ALA A 20 -4.96 -10.22 11.47
C ALA A 20 -4.01 -10.55 12.65
N ASP A 21 -3.47 -11.76 12.67
CA ASP A 21 -2.60 -12.32 13.70
C ASP A 21 -1.12 -12.34 13.32
N ASP A 22 -0.79 -12.18 12.04
CA ASP A 22 0.57 -12.00 11.54
C ASP A 22 0.64 -10.90 10.47
N LEU A 23 1.10 -9.72 10.88
CA LEU A 23 1.13 -8.53 10.02
C LEU A 23 2.20 -8.61 8.90
N LEU A 24 3.09 -9.61 8.93
CA LEU A 24 4.05 -9.88 7.86
C LEU A 24 3.59 -11.00 6.92
N LEU A 25 2.49 -11.69 7.23
CA LEU A 25 1.85 -12.62 6.32
C LEU A 25 0.87 -11.85 5.43
N ILE A 26 1.22 -11.68 4.16
CA ILE A 26 0.39 -10.97 3.17
C ILE A 26 -0.54 -11.97 2.47
N GLU A 27 -1.85 -11.76 2.59
CA GLU A 27 -2.89 -12.63 2.05
C GLU A 27 -3.43 -12.12 0.71
N ASP A 28 -3.39 -10.79 0.49
CA ASP A 28 -3.91 -10.16 -0.72
C ASP A 28 -3.09 -8.92 -1.10
N VAL A 29 -3.16 -8.50 -2.36
CA VAL A 29 -2.59 -7.23 -2.82
C VAL A 29 -3.64 -6.49 -3.64
N VAL A 30 -3.94 -5.26 -3.24
CA VAL A 30 -4.95 -4.41 -3.87
C VAL A 30 -4.29 -3.26 -4.60
N LEU A 31 -4.67 -3.04 -5.85
CA LEU A 31 -4.27 -1.87 -6.64
C LEU A 31 -5.22 -0.70 -6.34
N VAL A 32 -4.63 0.48 -6.30
CA VAL A 32 -5.34 1.76 -6.33
C VAL A 32 -5.01 2.47 -7.63
N ARG A 33 -5.83 3.46 -8.02
CA ARG A 33 -5.54 4.27 -9.21
C ARG A 33 -4.15 4.87 -9.12
N GLN A 34 -3.40 4.72 -10.20
CA GLN A 34 -1.99 5.02 -10.24
C GLN A 34 -1.53 5.37 -11.64
N GLN A 35 -0.57 6.27 -11.71
CA GLN A 35 0.20 6.56 -12.91
C GLN A 35 1.52 5.81 -12.84
N CYS A 36 1.83 5.08 -13.91
CA CYS A 36 3.00 4.22 -13.97
C CYS A 36 3.84 4.50 -15.20
N SER A 37 5.16 4.41 -15.04
CA SER A 37 6.10 4.28 -16.14
C SER A 37 7.01 3.09 -15.93
N VAL A 38 8.06 2.97 -16.74
CA VAL A 38 9.03 1.88 -16.64
C VAL A 38 9.92 1.94 -15.38
N VAL A 39 9.90 3.05 -14.64
CA VAL A 39 10.78 3.31 -13.48
C VAL A 39 10.09 4.01 -12.30
N THR A 40 8.77 4.22 -12.38
CA THR A 40 8.03 4.96 -11.35
C THR A 40 6.58 4.48 -11.24
N VAL A 41 6.07 4.46 -10.01
CA VAL A 41 4.64 4.43 -9.68
C VAL A 41 4.26 5.66 -8.84
N ALA A 42 3.15 6.32 -9.19
CA ALA A 42 2.54 7.34 -8.34
C ALA A 42 1.05 7.04 -8.11
N PHE A 43 0.69 6.85 -6.84
CA PHE A 43 -0.71 6.66 -6.43
C PHE A 43 -1.50 7.97 -6.47
N GLU A 44 -2.76 7.88 -6.88
CA GLU A 44 -3.73 8.96 -6.79
C GLU A 44 -4.28 9.06 -5.36
N ASP A 45 -4.09 10.21 -4.71
CA ASP A 45 -4.42 10.42 -3.29
C ASP A 45 -5.90 10.12 -2.97
N GLU A 46 -6.83 10.48 -3.86
CA GLU A 46 -8.26 10.20 -3.68
C GLU A 46 -8.55 8.70 -3.71
N SER A 47 -7.89 7.96 -4.61
CA SER A 47 -8.04 6.50 -4.67
C SER A 47 -7.42 5.80 -3.45
N VAL A 48 -6.35 6.34 -2.88
CA VAL A 48 -5.78 5.85 -1.61
C VAL A 48 -6.76 6.09 -0.47
N ALA A 49 -7.33 7.29 -0.35
CA ALA A 49 -8.32 7.59 0.69
C ALA A 49 -9.55 6.68 0.59
N GLU A 50 -10.09 6.49 -0.63
CA GLU A 50 -11.21 5.57 -0.88
C GLU A 50 -10.85 4.13 -0.51
N PHE A 51 -9.64 3.67 -0.81
CA PHE A 51 -9.17 2.35 -0.39
C PHE A 51 -9.15 2.22 1.14
N PHE A 52 -8.64 3.21 1.87
CA PHE A 52 -8.61 3.20 3.34
C PHE A 52 -10.00 3.10 3.94
N ASP A 53 -10.95 3.91 3.46
CA ASP A 53 -12.34 3.90 3.93
C ASP A 53 -12.98 2.52 3.69
N ARG A 54 -12.82 1.95 2.48
CA ARG A 54 -13.35 0.62 2.15
C ARG A 54 -12.76 -0.48 3.05
N GLN A 55 -11.48 -0.43 3.39
CA GLN A 55 -10.88 -1.44 4.28
C GLN A 55 -11.38 -1.29 5.72
N ILE A 56 -11.60 -0.07 6.19
CA ILE A 56 -12.18 0.21 7.51
C ILE A 56 -13.63 -0.30 7.57
N ASP A 57 -14.43 -0.09 6.52
CA ASP A 57 -15.80 -0.60 6.43
C ASP A 57 -15.85 -2.14 6.43
N ARG A 58 -14.80 -2.80 5.91
CA ARG A 58 -14.61 -4.26 6.01
C ARG A 58 -14.17 -4.72 7.41
N GLY A 59 -13.95 -3.79 8.35
CA GLY A 59 -13.53 -4.07 9.72
C GLY A 59 -12.03 -4.33 9.88
N LEU A 60 -11.22 -4.04 8.85
CA LEU A 60 -9.77 -4.18 8.93
C LEU A 60 -9.14 -3.00 9.68
N ARG A 61 -8.04 -3.27 10.38
CA ARG A 61 -7.24 -2.23 11.04
C ARG A 61 -6.23 -1.64 10.06
N PRO A 62 -5.86 -0.34 10.16
CA PRO A 62 -4.86 0.27 9.27
C PRO A 62 -3.51 -0.46 9.24
N GLU A 63 -3.13 -1.11 10.35
CA GLU A 63 -1.93 -1.96 10.41
C GLU A 63 -1.96 -3.17 9.49
N GLN A 64 -3.16 -3.62 9.06
CA GLN A 64 -3.33 -4.76 8.17
C GLN A 64 -3.25 -4.40 6.70
N PHE A 65 -3.60 -3.17 6.30
CA PHE A 65 -3.75 -2.83 4.87
C PHE A 65 -2.97 -1.59 4.44
N GLY A 66 -2.52 -0.75 5.38
CA GLY A 66 -1.89 0.54 5.09
C GLY A 66 -0.38 0.56 5.32
N ARG A 67 0.25 -0.60 5.56
CA ARG A 67 1.66 -0.68 6.00
C ARG A 67 2.60 -1.33 5.01
N VAL A 68 2.08 -2.09 4.06
CA VAL A 68 2.89 -2.87 3.13
C VAL A 68 2.66 -2.35 1.73
N TRP A 69 3.70 -1.79 1.14
CA TRP A 69 3.73 -1.45 -0.28
C TRP A 69 4.45 -2.55 -1.05
N VAL A 70 3.77 -3.11 -2.04
CA VAL A 70 4.39 -4.05 -2.98
C VAL A 70 4.39 -3.40 -4.35
N HIS A 71 5.55 -3.30 -4.99
CA HIS A 71 5.63 -2.86 -6.38
C HIS A 71 6.54 -3.75 -7.22
N THR A 72 6.50 -3.57 -8.54
CA THR A 72 7.19 -4.43 -9.50
C THR A 72 8.16 -3.64 -10.33
N HIS A 73 9.32 -4.19 -10.60
CA HIS A 73 10.23 -3.66 -11.61
C HIS A 73 10.13 -4.49 -12.89
N PRO A 74 9.94 -3.86 -14.07
CA PRO A 74 9.94 -4.58 -15.35
C PRO A 74 11.35 -5.10 -15.73
N GLY A 75 12.41 -4.57 -15.10
CA GLY A 75 13.78 -5.06 -15.26
C GLY A 75 14.14 -6.25 -14.36
N ASP A 76 15.43 -6.61 -14.34
CA ASP A 76 15.92 -7.78 -13.60
C ASP A 76 16.26 -7.51 -12.13
N SER A 77 16.41 -6.25 -11.72
CA SER A 77 16.83 -5.87 -10.36
C SER A 77 15.63 -5.50 -9.49
N ALA A 78 15.56 -6.06 -8.30
CA ALA A 78 14.59 -5.68 -7.27
C ALA A 78 15.13 -4.62 -6.29
N LEU A 79 16.32 -4.06 -6.51
CA LEU A 79 16.85 -3.01 -5.63
C LEU A 79 16.04 -1.71 -5.79
N PRO A 80 15.68 -1.04 -4.68
CA PRO A 80 14.94 0.22 -4.75
C PRO A 80 15.77 1.31 -5.43
N SER A 81 15.12 2.06 -6.30
CA SER A 81 15.63 3.30 -6.89
C SER A 81 15.47 4.47 -5.92
N SER A 82 16.06 5.62 -6.27
CA SER A 82 15.83 6.86 -5.49
C SER A 82 14.37 7.30 -5.50
N VAL A 83 13.62 6.97 -6.55
CA VAL A 83 12.20 7.33 -6.68
C VAL A 83 11.33 6.44 -5.77
N ASP A 84 11.70 5.17 -5.63
CA ASP A 84 11.02 4.24 -4.71
C ASP A 84 11.21 4.70 -3.26
N GLU A 85 12.44 5.11 -2.91
CA GLU A 85 12.76 5.64 -1.59
C GLU A 85 11.96 6.91 -1.28
N GLU A 86 11.86 7.85 -2.24
CA GLU A 86 11.08 9.08 -2.08
C GLU A 86 9.58 8.78 -1.93
N THR A 87 9.05 7.89 -2.77
CA THR A 87 7.64 7.48 -2.74
C THR A 87 7.31 6.81 -1.41
N PHE A 88 8.17 5.90 -0.95
CA PHE A 88 7.99 5.21 0.32
C PHE A 88 8.05 6.16 1.51
N ALA A 89 9.02 7.08 1.55
CA ALA A 89 9.11 8.09 2.58
C ALA A 89 7.87 9.01 2.60
N ARG A 90 7.38 9.41 1.42
CA ARG A 90 6.21 10.29 1.27
C ARG A 90 4.92 9.62 1.74
N VAL A 91 4.65 8.38 1.30
CA VAL A 91 3.37 7.69 1.51
C VAL A 91 3.35 6.94 2.83
N PHE A 92 4.46 6.28 3.20
CA PHE A 92 4.51 5.36 4.33
C PHE A 92 5.38 5.86 5.49
N GLY A 93 6.21 6.89 5.30
CA GLY A 93 7.18 7.35 6.30
C GLY A 93 6.61 7.89 7.61
N ARG A 94 5.28 8.12 7.69
CA ARG A 94 4.58 8.48 8.93
C ARG A 94 4.03 7.29 9.72
N SER A 95 4.19 6.08 9.20
CA SER A 95 3.74 4.85 9.84
C SER A 95 4.69 4.44 10.97
N ASP A 96 4.16 3.87 12.04
CA ASP A 96 4.97 3.31 13.14
C ASP A 96 5.83 2.12 12.70
N TRP A 97 5.46 1.52 11.57
CA TRP A 97 6.28 0.62 10.77
C TRP A 97 5.70 0.57 9.35
N ALA A 98 6.53 0.26 8.36
CA ALA A 98 6.09 0.00 6.99
C ALA A 98 7.06 -0.94 6.28
N VAL A 99 6.56 -1.68 5.30
CA VAL A 99 7.37 -2.57 4.46
C VAL A 99 7.29 -2.09 3.02
N MET A 100 8.45 -1.95 2.39
CA MET A 100 8.57 -1.88 0.92
C MET A 100 8.97 -3.28 0.45
N ALA A 101 8.21 -3.83 -0.50
CA ALA A 101 8.54 -5.09 -1.17
C ALA A 101 8.56 -4.87 -2.69
N ILE A 102 9.56 -5.44 -3.36
CA ILE A 102 9.79 -5.29 -4.79
C ILE A 102 9.93 -6.66 -5.42
N VAL A 103 9.24 -6.88 -6.54
CA VAL A 103 9.33 -8.10 -7.34
C VAL A 103 9.76 -7.72 -8.76
N ALA A 104 10.98 -8.13 -9.14
CA ALA A 104 11.53 -7.85 -10.45
C ALA A 104 11.15 -8.93 -11.48
N CYS A 105 11.19 -8.60 -12.77
CA CYS A 105 10.89 -9.53 -13.86
C CYS A 105 11.83 -10.75 -13.85
N GLY A 106 13.12 -10.50 -13.63
CA GLY A 106 14.19 -11.51 -13.55
C GLY A 106 14.09 -12.50 -12.37
N GLY A 107 13.09 -12.34 -11.49
CA GLY A 107 12.87 -13.22 -10.34
C GLY A 107 13.53 -12.74 -9.05
N ASP A 108 14.33 -11.67 -9.10
CA ASP A 108 14.85 -11.02 -7.91
C ASP A 108 13.72 -10.42 -7.08
N THR A 109 13.90 -10.45 -5.76
CA THR A 109 12.97 -9.88 -4.80
C THR A 109 13.71 -9.09 -3.73
N PHE A 110 13.11 -7.99 -3.29
CA PHE A 110 13.59 -7.20 -2.17
C PHE A 110 12.44 -6.97 -1.21
N ALA A 111 12.73 -6.97 0.08
CA ALA A 111 11.78 -6.50 1.08
C ALA A 111 12.55 -5.83 2.21
N ARG A 112 12.05 -4.69 2.69
CA ARG A 112 12.65 -3.96 3.79
C ARG A 112 11.56 -3.39 4.69
N LEU A 113 11.67 -3.74 5.97
CA LEU A 113 10.92 -3.13 7.05
C LEU A 113 11.61 -1.84 7.47
N GLN A 114 10.85 -0.77 7.62
CA GLN A 114 11.27 0.49 8.24
C GLN A 114 10.38 0.78 9.44
N PHE A 115 10.96 1.32 10.51
CA PHE A 115 10.23 1.78 11.68
C PHE A 115 10.89 3.05 12.24
N PRO A 116 10.12 4.09 12.62
CA PRO A 116 10.67 5.32 13.21
C PRO A 116 10.85 5.23 14.74
N ALA A 117 10.48 4.11 15.38
CA ALA A 117 10.57 3.97 16.83
C ALA A 117 12.03 4.12 17.33
N GLY A 118 12.23 4.96 18.36
CA GLY A 118 13.56 5.23 18.92
C GLY A 118 14.45 6.02 17.95
N PRO A 119 15.71 5.61 17.68
CA PRO A 119 16.54 6.25 16.64
C PRO A 119 16.02 5.97 15.22
N GLY A 120 14.94 5.18 15.09
CA GLY A 120 14.50 4.58 13.85
C GLY A 120 15.41 3.43 13.41
N GLY A 121 14.98 2.72 12.39
CA GLY A 121 15.76 1.63 11.82
C GLY A 121 15.12 1.05 10.56
N SER A 122 15.91 0.23 9.88
CA SER A 122 15.41 -0.62 8.81
C SER A 122 16.08 -1.99 8.85
N VAL A 123 15.36 -3.01 8.41
CA VAL A 123 15.81 -4.39 8.37
C VAL A 123 15.36 -5.00 7.05
N ASP A 124 16.30 -5.61 6.33
CA ASP A 124 15.98 -6.39 5.13
C ASP A 124 15.28 -7.69 5.55
N LEU A 125 14.16 -7.99 4.90
CA LEU A 125 13.34 -9.16 5.17
C LEU A 125 13.51 -10.19 4.06
N PRO A 126 13.61 -11.49 4.38
CA PRO A 126 13.46 -12.53 3.38
C PRO A 126 12.01 -12.55 2.87
N LEU A 127 11.84 -12.50 1.55
CA LEU A 127 10.53 -12.68 0.92
C LEU A 127 10.35 -14.14 0.50
N ALA A 128 9.26 -14.76 0.94
CA ALA A 128 8.93 -16.14 0.58
C ALA A 128 7.42 -16.34 0.52
N VAL A 129 6.99 -17.31 -0.29
CA VAL A 129 5.60 -17.77 -0.32
C VAL A 129 5.40 -18.81 0.78
N ASP A 130 4.45 -18.57 1.68
CA ASP A 130 4.08 -19.56 2.70
C ASP A 130 3.07 -20.58 2.14
N TYR A 131 3.58 -21.69 1.61
CA TYR A 131 2.78 -22.79 1.07
C TYR A 131 1.93 -23.55 2.11
N ARG A 132 1.99 -23.19 3.39
CA ARG A 132 1.14 -23.78 4.44
C ARG A 132 -0.24 -23.10 4.52
N GLN A 133 -0.36 -21.90 3.97
CA GLN A 133 -1.61 -21.15 3.98
C GLN A 133 -2.57 -21.64 2.88
N PRO A 134 -3.89 -21.60 3.12
CA PRO A 134 -4.87 -21.92 2.09
C PRO A 134 -4.79 -20.92 0.94
N PHE A 135 -4.82 -21.43 -0.30
CA PHE A 135 -4.90 -20.61 -1.50
C PHE A 135 -6.16 -20.99 -2.28
N HIS A 136 -7.09 -20.04 -2.39
CA HIS A 136 -8.40 -20.26 -3.01
C HIS A 136 -8.36 -20.38 -4.54
N GLY A 137 -7.20 -20.12 -5.15
CA GLY A 137 -7.01 -20.13 -6.59
C GLY A 137 -6.74 -18.72 -7.15
N SER A 138 -6.27 -18.67 -8.39
CA SER A 138 -6.07 -17.43 -9.13
C SER A 138 -7.36 -17.00 -9.84
N ASP A 139 -7.77 -15.75 -9.64
CA ASP A 139 -8.86 -15.12 -10.40
C ASP A 139 -8.26 -14.10 -11.37
N TYR A 140 -7.86 -14.60 -12.55
CA TYR A 140 -7.17 -13.78 -13.55
C TYR A 140 -8.07 -12.70 -14.15
N ASP A 141 -9.36 -12.97 -14.32
CA ASP A 141 -10.29 -12.01 -14.90
C ASP A 141 -10.46 -10.82 -13.95
N ALA A 142 -10.64 -11.08 -12.65
CA ALA A 142 -10.70 -10.03 -11.63
C ALA A 142 -9.40 -9.20 -11.58
N TRP A 143 -8.24 -9.84 -11.70
CA TRP A 143 -6.95 -9.13 -11.71
C TRP A 143 -6.75 -8.29 -12.97
N ILE A 144 -7.22 -8.74 -14.14
CA ILE A 144 -7.18 -7.95 -15.38
C ILE A 144 -8.09 -6.73 -15.23
N ASP A 145 -9.31 -6.90 -14.73
CA ASP A 145 -10.25 -5.80 -14.52
C ASP A 145 -9.70 -4.77 -13.52
N GLU A 146 -9.09 -5.23 -12.43
CA GLU A 146 -8.43 -4.38 -11.45
C GLU A 146 -7.25 -3.62 -12.07
N TYR A 147 -6.41 -4.30 -12.87
CA TYR A 147 -5.29 -3.67 -13.56
C TYR A 147 -5.77 -2.58 -14.52
N LEU A 148 -6.73 -2.88 -15.39
CA LEU A 148 -7.24 -1.94 -16.39
C LEU A 148 -7.94 -0.74 -15.76
N THR A 149 -8.56 -0.93 -14.59
CA THR A 149 -9.23 0.14 -13.85
C THR A 149 -8.24 1.08 -13.17
N ASN A 150 -7.12 0.55 -12.68
CA ASN A 150 -6.25 1.26 -11.76
C ASN A 150 -4.93 1.71 -12.38
N VAL A 151 -4.40 1.03 -13.38
CA VAL A 151 -3.06 1.29 -13.92
C VAL A 151 -3.14 2.14 -15.19
N GLN A 152 -2.63 3.36 -15.11
CA GLN A 152 -2.47 4.24 -16.26
C GLN A 152 -0.99 4.38 -16.62
N SER A 153 -0.62 3.92 -17.81
CA SER A 153 0.72 4.17 -18.35
C SER A 153 0.87 5.63 -18.77
N VAL A 154 1.89 6.31 -18.25
CA VAL A 154 2.22 7.69 -18.60
C VAL A 154 3.71 7.84 -18.92
N PRO A 155 4.10 8.78 -19.80
CA PRO A 155 5.52 9.07 -20.03
C PRO A 155 6.24 9.62 -18.79
N ASP A 156 7.52 9.27 -18.63
CA ASP A 156 8.35 9.66 -17.47
C ASP A 156 8.35 11.17 -17.18
N PHE A 157 8.32 12.00 -18.22
CA PHE A 157 8.39 13.47 -18.06
C PHE A 157 7.18 14.07 -17.34
N LEU A 158 6.06 13.35 -17.23
CA LEU A 158 4.87 13.81 -16.50
C LEU A 158 5.03 13.68 -14.98
N PHE A 159 5.94 12.83 -14.49
CA PHE A 159 6.27 12.77 -13.06
C PHE A 159 7.13 13.96 -12.60
N SER A 160 7.66 14.77 -13.52
CA SER A 160 8.57 15.87 -13.21
C SER A 160 7.91 17.17 -12.72
N ALA A 161 6.58 17.21 -12.50
CA ALA A 161 5.94 18.46 -12.08
C ALA A 161 4.71 18.24 -11.19
N SER A 162 4.90 18.24 -9.86
CA SER A 162 3.90 18.80 -8.94
C SER A 162 4.53 19.18 -7.58
N PRO A 163 4.46 20.46 -7.17
CA PRO A 163 4.92 20.90 -5.87
C PRO A 163 3.93 20.51 -4.77
N CYS A 164 4.47 19.86 -3.73
CA CYS A 164 4.04 19.78 -2.34
C CYS A 164 2.63 20.33 -2.01
N LEU A 165 1.64 19.44 -1.94
CA LEU A 165 0.44 19.65 -1.15
C LEU A 165 0.39 18.52 -0.11
N SER A 166 0.63 18.88 1.14
CA SER A 166 0.57 18.00 2.29
C SER A 166 -0.88 17.58 2.55
N LEU A 167 -1.10 16.26 2.65
CA LEU A 167 -2.36 15.72 3.17
C LEU A 167 -2.63 16.29 4.58
N PRO A 168 -3.87 16.68 4.90
CA PRO A 168 -4.20 17.23 6.20
C PRO A 168 -3.98 16.20 7.30
N SER A 169 -3.39 16.70 8.39
CA SER A 169 -3.10 15.98 9.62
C SER A 169 -4.37 15.34 10.20
N HIS A 170 -4.45 14.00 10.24
CA HIS A 170 -5.31 13.30 11.18
C HIS A 170 -4.70 13.36 12.59
N ALA A 171 -4.82 14.54 13.19
CA ALA A 171 -4.62 14.79 14.61
C ALA A 171 -5.60 15.87 15.07
N ALA A 172 -6.89 15.55 15.08
CA ALA A 172 -7.90 16.29 15.83
C ALA A 172 -9.14 15.42 16.13
N ILE A 173 -8.97 14.21 16.65
CA ILE A 173 -10.01 13.63 17.51
C ILE A 173 -9.70 14.14 18.91
N SER A 174 -10.26 15.31 19.20
CA SER A 174 -10.27 15.91 20.53
C SER A 174 -10.93 14.96 21.52
N SER A 175 -10.21 14.65 22.58
CA SER A 175 -10.70 14.05 23.81
C SER A 175 -11.84 14.89 24.40
N ARG A 176 -13.09 14.51 24.12
CA ARG A 176 -14.21 14.91 24.96
C ARG A 176 -14.29 13.96 26.15
N THR A 177 -13.81 14.44 27.29
CA THR A 177 -14.17 13.94 28.61
C THR A 177 -15.70 13.96 28.73
N TYR A 178 -16.31 12.78 28.87
CA TYR A 178 -17.72 12.67 29.24
C TYR A 178 -17.91 13.13 30.68
N SER A 179 -18.73 14.16 30.88
CA SER A 179 -19.30 14.54 32.18
C SER A 179 -20.60 13.75 32.38
N PRO A 180 -20.84 13.13 33.55
CA PRO A 180 -21.93 12.16 33.73
C PRO A 180 -23.29 12.81 34.09
N LEU A 181 -23.84 13.69 33.23
CA LEU A 181 -25.14 14.34 33.53
C LEU A 181 -26.14 14.55 32.36
N GLU A 182 -25.97 13.94 31.19
CA GLU A 182 -27.00 14.05 30.13
C GLU A 182 -27.46 12.67 29.63
N LEU A 183 -28.11 11.93 30.54
CA LEU A 183 -28.99 10.80 30.22
C LEU A 183 -30.45 11.25 30.41
N ALA A 184 -31.03 11.87 29.38
CA ALA A 184 -32.48 11.87 29.16
C ALA A 184 -32.77 12.36 27.73
N ASP A 185 -33.77 11.74 27.12
CA ASP A 185 -34.50 12.18 25.92
C ASP A 185 -33.91 11.80 24.55
N TRP A 186 -34.19 10.55 24.14
CA TRP A 186 -34.47 10.26 22.73
C TRP A 186 -35.74 9.40 22.61
N PRO A 187 -36.68 9.73 21.70
CA PRO A 187 -37.94 9.01 21.53
C PRO A 187 -37.76 7.76 20.65
N ALA A 188 -38.53 6.72 21.00
CA ALA A 188 -38.61 5.47 20.26
C ALA A 188 -39.56 5.61 19.05
N TRP A 189 -39.05 5.27 17.86
CA TRP A 189 -39.81 4.76 16.73
C TRP A 189 -38.93 3.76 15.96
#